data_AF-A0A537LW62-F1
#
_entry.id   AF-A0A537LW62-F1
#
_cell.length_a   1.000
_cell.length_b   1.000
_cell.length_c   1.000
_cell.angle_alpha   90.00
_cell.angle_beta   90.00
_cell.angle_gamma   90.00
#
_symmetry.space_group_name_H-M   'P 1'
#
loop_
_entity.id
_entity.type
_entity.pdbx_description
1 polymer ?
#
loop_
_entity_poly.entity_id
_entity_poly.type
_entity_poly.pdbx_seq_one_letter_code
_entity_poly.pdbx_strand_id
1 'polypeptide(L)'
;RRTIAVITDMDQPLGRAVGNALEVAEAIETLRGEGPADLRDLCLELGAQMVTLAGVTRSAADGKTAVAKLLRDGSALAKFGQMIEAQGGDRRVVDDLRRLPTAPVRVSVEALSSGAVAAIDAQAVGVAAMELGAGRARRDDRIDPAVGIVLARKVGDAVRPGEPLADVHASDRMSAERAGRQIQAAYRIGARASAPRPLVHEVIS
;
A
#
# COMPACT_ATOMS: atom_id res chain seq x y z
N ARG A 1 8.61 -23.91 -17.88
CA ARG A 1 8.73 -23.28 -16.53
C ARG A 1 7.45 -23.62 -15.78
N ARG A 2 7.48 -23.86 -14.46
CA ARG A 2 6.24 -23.93 -13.68
C ARG A 2 5.80 -22.50 -13.36
N THR A 3 4.57 -22.15 -13.72
CA THR A 3 4.05 -20.78 -13.64
C THR A 3 2.62 -20.83 -13.12
N ILE A 4 2.29 -19.94 -12.18
CA ILE A 4 0.94 -19.73 -11.66
C ILE A 4 0.67 -18.23 -11.78
N ALA A 5 -0.55 -17.85 -12.13
CA ALA A 5 -1.01 -16.46 -12.14
C ALA A 5 -2.17 -16.28 -11.16
N VAL A 6 -2.30 -15.08 -10.58
CA VAL A 6 -3.37 -14.72 -9.65
C VAL A 6 -4.02 -13.44 -10.16
N ILE A 7 -5.33 -13.46 -10.39
CA ILE A 7 -6.11 -12.28 -10.77
C ILE A 7 -6.56 -11.57 -9.49
N THR A 8 -6.11 -10.33 -9.28
CA THR A 8 -6.31 -9.56 -8.05
C THR A 8 -7.09 -8.28 -8.31
N ASP A 9 -7.85 -7.82 -7.31
CA ASP A 9 -8.55 -6.53 -7.38
C ASP A 9 -7.55 -5.36 -7.33
N MET A 10 -7.80 -4.35 -8.16
CA MET A 10 -7.05 -3.09 -8.21
C MET A 10 -7.99 -1.88 -8.42
N ASP A 11 -9.28 -2.05 -8.12
CA ASP A 11 -10.29 -0.98 -8.25
C ASP A 11 -10.10 0.13 -7.21
N GLN A 12 -9.27 -0.12 -6.19
CA GLN A 12 -8.73 0.86 -5.24
C GLN A 12 -7.25 0.56 -5.01
N PRO A 13 -6.44 1.51 -4.50
CA PRO A 13 -5.06 1.23 -4.12
C PRO A 13 -4.97 0.05 -3.13
N LEU A 14 -4.09 -0.91 -3.39
CA LEU A 14 -3.74 -1.97 -2.45
C LEU A 14 -3.02 -1.36 -1.24
N GLY A 15 -3.35 -1.79 -0.03
CA GLY A 15 -2.74 -1.22 1.16
C GLY A 15 -3.21 0.22 1.40
N ARG A 16 -2.38 1.09 1.97
CA ARG A 16 -2.73 2.49 2.24
C ARG A 16 -1.74 3.48 1.68
N ALA A 17 -0.47 3.14 1.61
CA ALA A 17 0.57 4.02 1.10
C ALA A 17 0.66 3.97 -0.43
N VAL A 18 0.75 5.14 -1.06
CA VAL A 18 1.08 5.31 -2.47
C VAL A 18 2.24 6.30 -2.56
N GLY A 19 3.44 5.82 -2.92
CA GLY A 19 4.66 6.62 -2.92
C GLY A 19 5.92 5.77 -2.99
N ASN A 20 6.98 6.18 -2.26
CA ASN A 20 8.22 5.40 -2.18
C ASN A 20 8.58 5.08 -0.72
N ALA A 21 9.03 6.08 0.04
CA ALA A 21 9.37 5.89 1.45
C ALA A 21 8.14 5.47 2.28
N LEU A 22 6.96 5.97 1.92
CA LEU A 22 5.69 5.60 2.53
C LEU A 22 5.37 4.11 2.31
N GLU A 23 5.59 3.57 1.11
CA GLU A 23 5.36 2.16 0.80
C GLU A 23 6.41 1.26 1.49
N VAL A 24 7.66 1.71 1.61
CA VAL A 24 8.68 0.99 2.39
C VAL A 24 8.30 0.94 3.87
N ALA A 25 7.75 2.02 4.43
CA ALA A 25 7.22 2.03 5.79
C ALA A 25 6.08 1.03 5.96
N GLU A 26 5.09 1.03 5.06
CA GLU A 26 3.96 0.08 5.08
C GLU A 26 4.40 -1.38 4.89
N ALA A 27 5.44 -1.63 4.09
CA ALA A 27 6.02 -2.96 3.95
C ALA A 27 6.67 -3.44 5.26
N ILE A 28 7.40 -2.56 5.95
CA ILE A 28 7.99 -2.88 7.26
C ILE A 28 6.91 -3.11 8.31
N GLU A 29 5.86 -2.26 8.35
CA GLU A 29 4.70 -2.43 9.23
C GLU A 29 3.97 -3.74 8.95
N THR A 30 3.78 -4.10 7.67
CA THR A 30 3.22 -5.41 7.27
C THR A 30 4.07 -6.56 7.80
N LEU A 31 5.40 -6.48 7.66
CA LEU A 31 6.34 -7.47 8.17
C LEU A 31 6.37 -7.57 9.71
N ARG A 32 5.98 -6.50 10.42
CA ARG A 32 5.75 -6.48 11.88
C ARG A 32 4.37 -7.02 12.28
N GLY A 33 3.48 -7.28 11.31
CA GLY A 33 2.10 -7.69 11.56
C GLY A 33 1.14 -6.52 11.82
N GLU A 34 1.56 -5.28 11.56
CA GLU A 34 0.85 -4.04 11.83
C GLU A 34 0.28 -3.38 10.57
N GLY A 35 0.62 -3.90 9.38
CA GLY A 35 0.20 -3.34 8.10
C GLY A 35 -1.24 -3.68 7.67
N PRO A 36 -1.69 -3.15 6.52
CA PRO A 36 -3.03 -3.35 6.00
C PRO A 36 -3.34 -4.83 5.71
N ALA A 37 -4.55 -5.25 6.07
CA ALA A 37 -4.96 -6.64 5.93
C ALA A 37 -5.01 -7.10 4.46
N ASP A 38 -5.44 -6.24 3.53
CA ASP A 38 -5.47 -6.53 2.10
C ASP A 38 -4.06 -6.79 1.54
N LEU A 39 -3.09 -5.91 1.82
CA LEU A 39 -1.71 -6.11 1.42
C LEU A 39 -1.13 -7.41 2.01
N ARG A 40 -1.31 -7.61 3.33
CA ARG A 40 -0.85 -8.82 4.02
C ARG A 40 -1.42 -10.09 3.38
N ASP A 41 -2.74 -10.13 3.19
CA ASP A 41 -3.44 -11.33 2.73
C ASP A 41 -3.07 -11.67 1.29
N LEU A 42 -2.85 -10.67 0.42
CA LEU A 42 -2.32 -10.90 -0.92
C LEU A 42 -0.87 -11.42 -0.91
N CYS A 43 0.00 -10.84 -0.08
CA CYS A 43 1.38 -11.31 0.05
C CYS A 43 1.44 -12.77 0.54
N LEU A 44 0.57 -13.15 1.49
CA LEU A 44 0.49 -14.53 1.96
C LEU A 44 -0.01 -15.48 0.87
N GLU A 45 -0.96 -15.06 0.04
CA GLU A 45 -1.44 -15.84 -1.09
C GLU A 45 -0.34 -16.06 -2.14
N LEU A 46 0.29 -14.98 -2.62
CA LEU A 46 1.37 -15.08 -3.60
C LEU A 46 2.57 -15.86 -3.05
N GLY A 47 2.96 -15.61 -1.80
CA GLY A 47 4.03 -16.33 -1.12
C GLY A 47 3.76 -17.82 -1.01
N ALA A 48 2.52 -18.22 -0.73
CA ALA A 48 2.10 -19.62 -0.67
C ALA A 48 2.28 -20.35 -2.02
N GLN A 49 1.91 -19.69 -3.13
CA GLN A 49 2.11 -20.22 -4.48
C GLN A 49 3.61 -20.38 -4.76
N MET A 50 4.42 -19.38 -4.43
CA MET A 50 5.87 -19.40 -4.66
C MET A 50 6.59 -20.53 -3.93
N VAL A 51 6.33 -20.73 -2.63
CA VAL A 51 6.99 -21.80 -1.85
C VAL A 51 6.55 -23.19 -2.29
N THR A 52 5.30 -23.33 -2.76
CA THR A 52 4.80 -24.58 -3.34
C THR A 52 5.49 -24.86 -4.69
N LEU A 53 5.60 -23.85 -5.55
CA LEU A 53 6.33 -23.95 -6.82
C LEU A 53 7.84 -24.22 -6.64
N ALA A 54 8.41 -23.81 -5.51
CA ALA A 54 9.78 -24.14 -5.14
C ALA A 54 9.94 -25.55 -4.57
N GLY A 55 8.85 -26.28 -4.32
CA GLY A 55 8.86 -27.62 -3.71
C GLY A 55 9.12 -27.62 -2.20
N VAL A 56 9.00 -26.46 -1.54
CA VAL A 56 9.17 -26.33 -0.09
C VAL A 56 7.95 -26.86 0.66
N THR A 57 6.76 -26.71 0.06
CA THR A 57 5.49 -27.19 0.61
C THR A 57 4.75 -28.06 -0.40
N ARG A 58 3.84 -28.91 0.10
CA ARG A 58 3.09 -29.88 -0.72
C ARG A 58 1.88 -29.26 -1.42
N SER A 59 1.37 -28.15 -0.91
CA SER A 59 0.19 -27.44 -1.42
C SER A 59 0.26 -25.96 -1.09
N ALA A 60 -0.55 -25.15 -1.77
CA ALA A 60 -0.71 -23.73 -1.45
C ALA A 60 -1.26 -23.52 -0.02
N ALA A 61 -2.14 -24.40 0.47
CA ALA A 61 -2.64 -24.31 1.85
C ALA A 61 -1.52 -24.50 2.89
N ASP A 62 -0.64 -25.49 2.67
CA ASP A 62 0.56 -25.69 3.49
C ASP A 62 1.51 -24.49 3.37
N GLY A 63 1.68 -23.99 2.13
CA GLY A 63 2.47 -22.80 1.81
C GLY A 63 2.02 -21.59 2.61
N LYS A 64 0.71 -21.31 2.62
CA LYS A 64 0.10 -20.18 3.34
C LYS A 64 0.35 -20.27 4.84
N THR A 65 0.19 -21.46 5.41
CA THR A 65 0.47 -21.71 6.83
C THR A 65 1.94 -21.46 7.16
N ALA A 66 2.85 -21.93 6.29
CA ALA A 66 4.30 -21.76 6.47
C ALA A 66 4.73 -20.30 6.39
N VAL A 67 4.32 -19.56 5.35
CA VAL A 67 4.70 -18.14 5.20
C VAL A 67 4.05 -17.26 6.27
N ALA A 68 2.81 -17.57 6.69
CA ALA A 68 2.16 -16.85 7.79
C ALA A 68 2.89 -17.05 9.13
N LYS A 69 3.50 -18.22 9.36
CA LYS A 69 4.33 -18.46 10.54
C LYS A 69 5.57 -17.55 10.54
N LEU A 70 6.27 -17.46 9.41
CA LEU A 70 7.47 -16.62 9.26
C LEU A 70 7.19 -15.13 9.48
N LEU A 71 5.97 -14.70 9.14
CA LEU A 71 5.51 -13.35 9.43
C LEU A 71 5.32 -13.16 10.94
N ARG A 72 4.59 -14.07 11.60
CA ARG A 72 4.28 -13.98 13.03
C ARG A 72 5.48 -14.11 13.95
N ASP A 73 6.47 -14.93 13.58
CA ASP A 73 7.66 -15.16 14.42
C ASP A 73 8.80 -14.17 14.17
N GLY A 74 8.58 -13.16 13.32
CA GLY A 74 9.55 -12.10 13.03
C GLY A 74 10.68 -12.51 12.07
N SER A 75 10.72 -13.77 11.62
CA SER A 75 11.74 -14.25 10.69
C SER A 75 11.72 -13.47 9.37
N ALA A 76 10.54 -13.11 8.89
CA ALA A 76 10.39 -12.33 7.64
C ALA A 76 11.00 -10.92 7.77
N LEU A 77 10.73 -10.21 8.87
CA LEU A 77 11.32 -8.89 9.14
C LEU A 77 12.85 -8.96 9.31
N ALA A 78 13.34 -9.96 10.06
CA ALA A 78 14.77 -10.18 10.23
C ALA A 78 15.46 -10.43 8.88
N LYS A 79 14.82 -11.22 8.00
CA LYS A 79 15.35 -11.50 6.66
C LYS A 79 15.35 -10.26 5.77
N PHE A 80 14.32 -9.41 5.86
CA PHE A 80 14.27 -8.14 5.15
C PHE A 80 15.40 -7.20 5.60
N GLY A 81 15.68 -7.10 6.90
CA GLY A 81 16.82 -6.34 7.44
C GLY A 81 18.17 -6.83 6.91
N GLN A 82 18.39 -8.15 6.85
CA GLN A 82 19.59 -8.73 6.23
C GLN A 82 19.69 -8.38 4.74
N MET A 83 18.57 -8.40 4.01
CA MET A 83 18.54 -8.07 2.59
C MET A 83 18.90 -6.61 2.32
N ILE A 84 18.46 -5.69 3.19
CA ILE A 84 18.82 -4.27 3.14
C ILE A 84 20.33 -4.09 3.35
N GLU A 85 20.89 -4.69 4.41
CA GLU A 85 22.31 -4.60 4.75
C GLU A 85 23.20 -5.18 3.64
N ALA A 86 22.82 -6.33 3.08
CA ALA A 86 23.54 -6.98 1.99
C ALA A 86 23.63 -6.14 0.71
N GLN A 87 22.76 -5.15 0.55
CA GLN A 87 22.75 -4.21 -0.58
C GLN A 87 23.28 -2.81 -0.20
N GLY A 88 23.89 -2.67 0.97
CA GLY A 88 24.50 -1.42 1.45
C GLY A 88 23.53 -0.42 2.08
N GLY A 89 22.30 -0.82 2.36
CA GLY A 89 21.31 0.03 3.03
C GLY A 89 21.43 0.04 4.56
N ASP A 90 20.77 1.01 5.21
CA ASP A 90 20.72 1.11 6.67
C ASP A 90 19.68 0.14 7.26
N ARG A 91 20.13 -1.01 7.78
CA ARG A 91 19.23 -2.02 8.37
C ARG A 91 18.38 -1.48 9.53
N ARG A 92 18.82 -0.42 10.22
CA ARG A 92 18.13 0.15 11.40
C ARG A 92 16.76 0.73 11.04
N VAL A 93 16.47 0.92 9.75
CA VAL A 93 15.16 1.35 9.26
C VAL A 93 14.05 0.36 9.63
N VAL A 94 14.35 -0.93 9.75
CA VAL A 94 13.37 -1.94 10.14
C VAL A 94 12.96 -1.84 11.60
N ASP A 95 13.72 -1.09 12.42
CA ASP A 95 13.45 -0.80 13.83
C ASP A 95 12.90 0.62 14.01
N ASP A 96 13.40 1.59 13.24
CA ASP A 96 13.02 3.01 13.33
C ASP A 96 12.69 3.60 11.95
N LEU A 97 11.37 3.70 11.67
CA LEU A 97 10.85 4.24 10.41
C LEU A 97 11.19 5.71 10.19
N ARG A 98 11.54 6.48 11.23
CA ARG A 98 11.94 7.90 11.10
C ARG A 98 13.25 8.07 10.34
N ARG A 99 13.97 6.97 10.09
CA ARG A 99 15.16 6.94 9.21
C ARG A 99 14.79 7.04 7.73
N LEU A 100 13.54 6.83 7.37
CA LEU A 100 13.05 7.02 6.01
C LEU A 100 12.88 8.51 5.70
N PRO A 101 13.07 8.93 4.43
CA PRO A 101 12.74 10.27 3.98
C PRO A 101 11.30 10.65 4.36
N THR A 102 11.12 11.83 4.93
CA THR A 102 9.81 12.35 5.36
C THR A 102 9.56 13.70 4.73
N ALA A 103 8.39 13.88 4.12
CA ALA A 103 8.00 15.14 3.52
C ALA A 103 7.77 16.23 4.60
N PRO A 104 8.17 17.48 4.36
CA PRO A 104 8.04 18.57 5.32
C PRO A 104 6.58 19.05 5.49
N VAL A 105 5.71 18.77 4.52
CA VAL A 105 4.30 19.18 4.55
C VAL A 105 3.40 17.95 4.54
N ARG A 106 2.43 17.93 5.44
CA ARG A 106 1.30 17.00 5.44
C ARG A 106 -0.02 17.78 5.44
N VAL A 107 -0.94 17.41 4.54
CA VAL A 107 -2.29 17.99 4.47
C VAL A 107 -3.32 16.86 4.45
N SER A 108 -4.24 16.88 5.40
CA SER A 108 -5.38 15.96 5.42
C SER A 108 -6.42 16.37 4.38
N VAL A 109 -6.93 15.39 3.63
CA VAL A 109 -8.06 15.53 2.72
C VAL A 109 -9.29 15.00 3.44
N GLU A 110 -10.26 15.87 3.70
CA GLU A 110 -11.42 15.57 4.53
C GLU A 110 -12.65 15.23 3.69
N ALA A 111 -13.49 14.32 4.17
CA ALA A 111 -14.77 14.04 3.55
C ALA A 111 -15.66 15.29 3.58
N LEU A 112 -16.35 15.56 2.46
CA LEU A 112 -17.26 16.70 2.32
C LEU A 112 -18.72 16.37 2.69
N SER A 113 -19.04 15.08 2.79
CA SER A 113 -20.39 14.59 3.05
C SER A 113 -20.35 13.29 3.85
N SER A 114 -21.43 12.99 4.57
CA SER A 114 -21.59 11.70 5.23
C SER A 114 -21.91 10.59 4.23
N GLY A 115 -21.48 9.37 4.53
CA GLY A 115 -21.84 8.18 3.76
C GLY A 115 -20.84 7.05 3.94
N ALA A 116 -20.79 6.15 2.97
CA ALA A 116 -19.73 5.16 2.85
C ALA A 116 -18.89 5.44 1.59
N VAL A 117 -17.59 5.17 1.67
CA VAL A 117 -16.72 5.22 0.49
C VAL A 117 -17.17 4.13 -0.49
N ALA A 118 -17.74 4.56 -1.61
CA ALA A 118 -18.30 3.67 -2.62
C ALA A 118 -17.25 3.27 -3.68
N ALA A 119 -16.29 4.15 -3.97
CA ALA A 119 -15.14 3.86 -4.83
C ALA A 119 -14.00 4.83 -4.57
N ILE A 120 -12.80 4.41 -4.95
CA ILE A 120 -11.58 5.20 -4.96
C ILE A 120 -10.90 4.98 -6.30
N ASP A 121 -10.80 5.98 -7.15
CA ASP A 121 -10.10 5.84 -8.44
C ASP A 121 -8.59 5.66 -8.21
N ALA A 122 -8.12 4.41 -8.26
CA ALA A 122 -6.72 4.07 -8.03
C ALA A 122 -5.76 4.75 -9.02
N GLN A 123 -6.18 4.91 -10.28
CA GLN A 123 -5.37 5.57 -11.29
C GLN A 123 -5.24 7.06 -10.98
N ALA A 124 -6.34 7.73 -10.60
CA ALA A 124 -6.31 9.13 -10.21
C ALA A 124 -5.41 9.38 -8.98
N VAL A 125 -5.46 8.48 -7.99
CA VAL A 125 -4.55 8.51 -6.82
C VAL A 125 -3.09 8.37 -7.25
N GLY A 126 -2.79 7.39 -8.13
CA GLY A 126 -1.44 7.18 -8.65
C GLY A 126 -0.91 8.38 -9.44
N VAL A 127 -1.77 9.01 -10.26
CA VAL A 127 -1.41 10.24 -11.00
C VAL A 127 -1.13 11.40 -10.05
N ALA A 128 -1.95 11.59 -9.02
CA ALA A 128 -1.72 12.62 -8.02
C ALA A 128 -0.40 12.40 -7.25
N ALA A 129 -0.06 11.15 -6.88
CA ALA A 129 1.23 10.83 -6.28
C ALA A 129 2.40 11.12 -7.23
N MET A 130 2.28 10.76 -8.50
CA MET A 130 3.29 11.06 -9.52
C MET A 130 3.51 12.58 -9.65
N GLU A 131 2.44 13.37 -9.73
CA GLU A 131 2.52 14.83 -9.83
C GLU A 131 3.08 15.53 -8.59
N LEU A 132 3.03 14.87 -7.42
CA LEU A 132 3.75 15.31 -6.21
C LEU A 132 5.26 15.09 -6.30
N GLY A 133 5.72 14.22 -7.20
CA GLY A 133 7.13 13.84 -7.35
C GLY A 133 7.44 12.41 -6.90
N ALA A 134 6.43 11.61 -6.52
CA ALA A 134 6.65 10.20 -6.16
C ALA A 134 6.91 9.30 -7.37
N GLY A 135 6.70 9.81 -8.58
CA GLY A 135 6.89 9.10 -9.84
C GLY A 135 7.55 9.99 -10.88
N ARG A 136 7.63 9.48 -12.11
CA ARG A 136 8.22 10.17 -13.26
C ARG A 136 7.18 10.38 -14.34
N ALA A 137 7.00 11.61 -14.81
CA ALA A 137 6.24 11.88 -16.02
C ALA A 137 7.11 11.63 -17.27
N ARG A 138 8.41 11.94 -17.17
CA ARG A 138 9.44 11.70 -18.19
C ARG A 138 10.59 10.89 -17.60
N ARG A 139 11.31 10.17 -18.46
CA ARG A 139 12.40 9.27 -18.06
C ARG A 139 13.44 9.91 -17.13
N ASP A 140 13.76 11.18 -17.35
CA ASP A 140 14.84 11.88 -16.63
C ASP A 140 14.37 12.68 -15.40
N ASP A 141 13.08 12.62 -15.07
CA ASP A 141 12.55 13.31 -13.89
C ASP A 141 13.15 12.72 -12.60
N ARG A 142 13.48 13.62 -11.67
CA ARG A 142 13.95 13.23 -10.33
C ARG A 142 12.74 12.88 -9.45
N ILE A 143 12.83 11.75 -8.78
CA ILE A 143 11.84 11.33 -7.78
C ILE A 143 12.20 11.97 -6.44
N ASP A 144 11.20 12.51 -5.76
CA ASP A 144 11.26 12.77 -4.33
C ASP A 144 10.68 11.53 -3.61
N PRO A 145 11.49 10.76 -2.88
CA PRO A 145 11.02 9.54 -2.23
C PRO A 145 10.13 9.82 -1.01
N ALA A 146 10.14 11.05 -0.48
CA ALA A 146 9.48 11.41 0.77
C ALA A 146 7.99 11.77 0.60
N VAL A 147 7.59 12.11 -0.62
CA VAL A 147 6.22 12.54 -0.97
C VAL A 147 5.34 11.36 -1.38
N GLY A 148 4.02 11.59 -1.36
CA GLY A 148 3.03 10.59 -1.74
C GLY A 148 1.72 10.79 -0.98
N ILE A 149 0.92 9.73 -0.92
CA ILE A 149 -0.43 9.74 -0.34
C ILE A 149 -0.57 8.55 0.61
N VAL A 150 -1.21 8.77 1.76
CA VAL A 150 -1.59 7.69 2.68
C VAL A 150 -3.10 7.69 2.85
N LEU A 151 -3.78 6.62 2.42
CA LEU A 151 -5.22 6.49 2.52
C LEU A 151 -5.64 6.21 3.97
N ALA A 152 -6.53 7.04 4.51
CA ALA A 152 -7.12 6.86 5.84
C ALA A 152 -8.45 6.09 5.80
N ARG A 153 -9.08 6.03 4.63
CA ARG A 153 -10.35 5.33 4.36
C ARG A 153 -10.27 4.53 3.06
N LYS A 154 -10.79 3.31 3.10
CA LYS A 154 -10.91 2.37 1.99
C LYS A 154 -12.38 2.23 1.58
N VAL A 155 -12.63 1.59 0.43
CA VAL A 155 -13.99 1.28 -0.02
C VAL A 155 -14.72 0.45 1.04
N GLY A 156 -15.94 0.86 1.38
CA GLY A 156 -16.76 0.27 2.43
C GLY A 156 -16.72 1.03 3.75
N ASP A 157 -15.69 1.85 4.00
CA ASP A 157 -15.59 2.61 5.25
C ASP A 157 -16.65 3.72 5.32
N ALA A 158 -17.22 3.90 6.51
CA ALA A 158 -18.11 5.02 6.80
C ALA A 158 -17.30 6.31 7.07
N VAL A 159 -17.84 7.45 6.64
CA VAL A 159 -17.24 8.77 6.80
C VAL A 159 -18.30 9.82 7.13
N ARG A 160 -17.86 10.90 7.78
CA ARG A 160 -18.65 12.10 8.08
C ARG A 160 -17.89 13.34 7.59
N PRO A 161 -18.57 14.48 7.38
CA PRO A 161 -17.91 15.73 7.03
C PRO A 161 -16.78 16.07 8.01
N GLY A 162 -15.60 16.39 7.48
CA GLY A 162 -14.41 16.70 8.27
C GLY A 162 -13.57 15.47 8.68
N GLU A 163 -14.04 14.24 8.47
CA GLU A 163 -13.22 13.06 8.72
C GLU A 163 -12.18 12.83 7.60
N PRO A 164 -10.97 12.35 7.91
CA PRO A 164 -9.92 12.18 6.92
C PRO A 164 -10.24 11.03 5.95
N LEU A 165 -10.10 11.30 4.65
CA LEU A 165 -10.09 10.32 3.57
C LEU A 165 -8.67 9.83 3.29
N ALA A 166 -7.70 10.76 3.24
CA ALA A 166 -6.29 10.48 3.00
C ALA A 166 -5.42 11.66 3.48
N ASP A 167 -4.15 11.38 3.73
CA ASP A 167 -3.12 12.38 3.99
C ASP A 167 -2.22 12.54 2.77
N VAL A 168 -2.01 13.79 2.35
CA VAL A 168 -1.07 14.17 1.29
C VAL A 168 0.26 14.57 1.92
N HIS A 169 1.34 13.93 1.49
CA HIS A 169 2.71 14.21 1.89
C HIS A 169 3.43 14.92 0.74
N ALA A 170 3.87 16.16 0.95
CA ALA A 170 4.42 17.00 -0.11
C ALA A 170 5.64 17.80 0.33
N SER A 171 6.44 18.24 -0.64
CA SER A 171 7.58 19.14 -0.44
C SER A 171 7.15 20.57 -0.06
N ASP A 172 5.96 21.00 -0.50
CA ASP A 172 5.41 22.32 -0.22
C ASP A 172 3.88 22.31 -0.11
N ARG A 173 3.33 23.37 0.48
CA ARG A 173 1.88 23.51 0.75
C ARG A 173 1.03 23.65 -0.51
N MET A 174 1.53 24.33 -1.54
CA MET A 174 0.79 24.57 -2.79
C MET A 174 0.59 23.25 -3.55
N SER A 175 1.65 22.45 -3.65
CA SER A 175 1.62 21.11 -4.22
C SER A 175 0.70 20.19 -3.43
N ALA A 176 0.74 20.25 -2.09
CA ALA A 176 -0.15 19.47 -1.22
C ALA A 176 -1.62 19.79 -1.48
N GLU A 177 -2.00 21.07 -1.56
CA GLU A 177 -3.38 21.49 -1.79
C GLU A 177 -3.87 21.12 -3.20
N ARG A 178 -3.00 21.17 -4.21
CA ARG A 178 -3.33 20.71 -5.57
C ARG A 178 -3.64 19.23 -5.59
N ALA A 179 -2.77 18.40 -5.02
CA ALA A 179 -3.00 16.96 -4.91
C ALA A 179 -4.23 16.65 -4.05
N GLY A 180 -4.45 17.40 -2.96
CA GLY A 180 -5.62 17.23 -2.10
C GLY A 180 -6.94 17.36 -2.86
N ARG A 181 -7.04 18.30 -3.82
CA ARG A 181 -8.22 18.42 -4.71
C ARG A 181 -8.38 17.22 -5.64
N GLN A 182 -7.29 16.68 -6.17
CA GLN A 182 -7.32 15.48 -7.01
C GLN A 182 -7.78 14.25 -6.21
N ILE A 183 -7.27 14.10 -4.98
CA ILE A 183 -7.68 13.02 -4.08
C ILE A 183 -9.14 13.16 -3.67
N GLN A 184 -9.61 14.37 -3.37
CA GLN A 184 -11.02 14.60 -3.09
C GLN A 184 -11.91 14.11 -4.24
N ALA A 185 -11.51 14.38 -5.49
CA ALA A 185 -12.24 13.97 -6.69
C ALA A 185 -12.13 12.46 -6.98
N ALA A 186 -11.06 11.80 -6.56
CA ALA A 186 -10.88 10.35 -6.71
C ALA A 186 -11.81 9.54 -5.80
N TYR A 187 -12.28 10.12 -4.69
CA TYR A 187 -13.20 9.48 -3.78
C TYR A 187 -14.66 9.72 -4.19
N ARG A 188 -15.45 8.65 -4.22
CA ARG A 188 -16.90 8.71 -4.36
C ARG A 188 -17.56 8.23 -3.07
N ILE A 189 -18.35 9.10 -2.44
CA ILE A 189 -19.11 8.80 -1.22
C ILE A 189 -20.57 8.57 -1.61
N GLY A 190 -21.15 7.47 -1.14
CA GLY A 190 -22.53 7.07 -1.44
C GLY A 190 -23.32 6.66 -0.20
N ALA A 191 -24.64 6.52 -0.35
CA ALA A 191 -25.56 6.17 0.75
C ALA A 191 -25.43 4.72 1.24
N ARG A 192 -24.90 3.81 0.41
CA ARG A 192 -24.61 2.42 0.77
C ARG A 192 -23.19 2.07 0.34
N ALA A 193 -22.49 1.32 1.18
CA ALA A 193 -21.25 0.67 0.80
C ALA A 193 -21.53 -0.27 -0.39
N SER A 194 -20.66 -0.24 -1.41
CA SER A 194 -20.65 -1.27 -2.44
C SER A 194 -20.35 -2.63 -1.78
N ALA A 195 -20.90 -3.71 -2.34
CA ALA A 195 -20.58 -5.04 -1.85
C ALA A 195 -19.05 -5.25 -1.91
N PRO A 196 -18.43 -5.81 -0.85
CA PRO A 196 -17.00 -6.02 -0.83
C PRO A 196 -16.60 -6.91 -2.01
N ARG A 197 -15.64 -6.45 -2.80
CA ARG A 197 -15.06 -7.25 -3.88
C ARG A 197 -14.01 -8.20 -3.30
N PRO A 198 -13.90 -9.43 -3.83
CA PRO A 198 -12.84 -10.33 -3.42
C PRO A 198 -11.49 -9.76 -3.86
N LEU A 199 -10.51 -9.77 -2.97
CA LEU A 199 -9.14 -9.34 -3.27
C LEU A 199 -8.46 -10.24 -4.32
N VAL A 200 -8.79 -11.53 -4.31
CA VAL A 200 -8.32 -12.52 -5.27
C VAL A 200 -9.54 -13.10 -5.99
N HIS A 201 -9.62 -12.87 -7.30
CA HIS A 201 -10.71 -13.34 -8.14
C HIS A 201 -10.50 -14.77 -8.63
N GLU A 202 -9.26 -15.09 -9.03
CA GLU A 202 -8.94 -16.37 -9.67
C GLU A 202 -7.46 -16.72 -9.50
N VAL A 203 -7.15 -18.02 -9.42
CA VAL A 203 -5.80 -18.57 -9.49
C VAL A 203 -5.71 -19.49 -10.70
N ILE A 204 -4.78 -19.22 -11.61
CA ILE A 204 -4.55 -19.97 -12.85
C ILE A 204 -3.25 -20.76 -12.68
N SER A 205 -3.32 -22.08 -12.69
CA SER A 205 -2.20 -22.99 -12.36
C SER A 205 -2.01 -24.11 -13.37
#